data_AF-A0A7C2I1I4-F1
#
_entry.id   AF-A0A7C2I1I4-F1
#
_cell.length_a   1.000
_cell.length_b   1.000
_cell.length_c   1.000
_cell.angle_alpha   90.00
_cell.angle_beta   90.00
_cell.angle_gamma   90.00
#
_symmetry.space_group_name_H-M   'P 1'
#
loop_
_entity.id
_entity.type
_entity.pdbx_description
1 polymer ?
#
loop_
_entity_poly.entity_id
_entity_poly.type
_entity_poly.pdbx_seq_one_letter_code
_entity_poly.pdbx_strand_id
1 'polypeptide(L)'
;MGKLKVYRQRANSEAGRVQKKTLFEFIVNMVMQRREIAYEEAKLLAEDALFYLNQSGLKRGLGEITIPAISGRKSHKRQSERNQPLKMVRVNLISDEDASCFREFGMKAALTGRLARVIEEAYFQDALLDLRRLCLLFTFTAKALRERLAPLWRQGALLPICGMPKKKRESLEKPRGVIAMERYVSGDDPSAIRKDLFLSEGRFRRYWRAFRMVASSSSNDVEKLSEMTGEPPELVAGWLSLWQKRPDKCRRRLSEVPSWEPPQEMLPDPAESFYHVLIHRHRYTPAAAENFIMELSDLARSLSSSRKDGQVVYVGVESDEPPGKSISASRLSPVVIDYLCPEDWDLVNPDSPQALKWERIRRFSTQAYQQGVSLSLPDLAFLLGISTDAVSDCMREHPKVVLPTRGITADMGPAISHAKKIITLYLNGYDETEIVRRTGHSYDSVERYLINFGRVVLLLDHGMRAPAIRRVTGLSLKVVKSYEEIYREHQSEDHAWCMAQVRRLASAHPGKAQRSRKE
;
A
#
# COMPACT_ATOMS: atom_id res chain seq x y z
N MET A 1 -11.96 -25.25 -2.66
CA MET A 1 -10.69 -24.85 -2.01
C MET A 1 -9.74 -23.99 -2.88
N GLY A 2 -9.72 -24.10 -4.21
CA GLY A 2 -8.75 -23.35 -5.05
C GLY A 2 -8.92 -21.81 -5.11
N LYS A 3 -10.17 -21.30 -5.14
CA LYS A 3 -10.43 -19.84 -5.28
C LYS A 3 -9.91 -19.00 -4.10
N LEU A 4 -10.05 -19.49 -2.87
CA LEU A 4 -9.56 -18.82 -1.66
C LEU A 4 -8.02 -18.75 -1.61
N LYS A 5 -7.33 -19.82 -2.06
CA LYS A 5 -5.86 -19.87 -2.14
C LYS A 5 -5.32 -18.88 -3.18
N VAL A 6 -5.95 -18.81 -4.35
CA VAL A 6 -5.59 -17.87 -5.43
C VAL A 6 -5.84 -16.42 -4.99
N TYR A 7 -6.97 -16.13 -4.35
CA TYR A 7 -7.26 -14.80 -3.82
C TYR A 7 -6.21 -14.36 -2.78
N ARG A 8 -5.84 -15.25 -1.85
CA ARG A 8 -4.82 -14.96 -0.83
C ARG A 8 -3.43 -14.75 -1.44
N GLN A 9 -3.05 -15.55 -2.43
CA GLN A 9 -1.78 -15.36 -3.16
C GLN A 9 -1.74 -14.02 -3.92
N ARG A 10 -2.84 -13.64 -4.57
CA ARG A 10 -2.96 -12.34 -5.24
C ARG A 10 -2.84 -11.20 -4.23
N ALA A 11 -3.61 -11.22 -3.14
CA ALA A 11 -3.56 -10.20 -2.11
C ALA A 11 -2.15 -10.06 -1.49
N ASN A 12 -1.46 -11.17 -1.22
CA ASN A 12 -0.08 -11.15 -0.73
C ASN A 12 0.90 -10.55 -1.74
N SER A 13 0.72 -10.87 -3.02
CA SER A 13 1.52 -10.28 -4.11
C SER A 13 1.29 -8.78 -4.20
N GLU A 14 0.03 -8.34 -4.23
CA GLU A 14 -0.35 -6.92 -4.27
C GLU A 14 0.20 -6.15 -3.06
N ALA A 15 0.02 -6.69 -1.85
CA ALA A 15 0.55 -6.09 -0.63
C ALA A 15 2.08 -6.02 -0.64
N GLY A 16 2.76 -7.08 -1.09
CA GLY A 16 4.21 -7.09 -1.24
C GLY A 16 4.74 -6.07 -2.24
N ARG A 17 3.96 -5.74 -3.30
CA ARG A 17 4.33 -4.71 -4.27
C ARG A 17 4.25 -3.30 -3.68
N VAL A 18 3.22 -3.04 -2.88
CA VAL A 18 3.05 -1.76 -2.18
C VAL A 18 4.09 -1.61 -1.07
N GLN A 19 4.33 -2.68 -0.29
CA GLN A 19 5.30 -2.68 0.81
C GLN A 19 6.69 -2.27 0.33
N LYS A 20 7.14 -2.76 -0.83
CA LYS A 20 8.45 -2.41 -1.42
C LYS A 20 8.60 -0.94 -1.82
N LYS A 21 7.53 -0.15 -1.73
CA LYS A 21 7.48 1.27 -2.07
C LYS A 21 7.14 2.13 -0.85
N THR A 22 7.25 1.57 0.35
CA THR A 22 7.18 2.36 1.58
C THR A 22 8.45 3.19 1.75
N LEU A 23 8.39 4.25 2.56
CA LEU A 23 9.61 5.00 2.89
C LEU A 23 10.61 4.11 3.63
N PHE A 24 10.11 3.22 4.49
CA PHE A 24 10.93 2.19 5.14
C PHE A 24 11.75 1.37 4.13
N GLU A 25 11.10 0.72 3.15
CA GLU A 25 11.82 -0.12 2.18
C GLU A 25 12.69 0.73 1.25
N PHE A 26 12.30 1.97 0.96
CA PHE A 26 13.16 2.91 0.23
C PHE A 26 14.48 3.14 0.98
N ILE A 27 14.43 3.40 2.29
CA ILE A 27 15.63 3.58 3.12
C ILE A 27 16.43 2.28 3.24
N VAL A 28 15.76 1.12 3.39
CA VAL A 28 16.45 -0.19 3.39
C VAL A 28 17.25 -0.40 2.11
N ASN A 29 16.64 -0.15 0.94
CA ASN A 29 17.33 -0.29 -0.34
C ASN A 29 18.48 0.74 -0.48
N MET A 30 18.27 1.98 -0.04
CA MET A 30 19.30 3.01 -0.02
C MET A 30 20.51 2.60 0.85
N VAL A 31 20.27 2.00 2.01
CA VAL A 31 21.32 1.46 2.90
C VAL A 31 22.06 0.30 2.23
N MET A 32 21.33 -0.66 1.66
CA MET A 32 21.92 -1.84 1.02
C MET A 32 22.75 -1.50 -0.23
N GLN A 33 22.42 -0.41 -0.92
CA GLN A 33 23.24 0.07 -2.04
C GLN A 33 24.57 0.68 -1.58
N ARG A 34 24.63 1.19 -0.35
CA ARG A 34 25.82 1.84 0.22
C ARG A 34 26.73 0.88 0.98
N ARG A 35 26.15 -0.16 1.57
CA ARG A 35 26.86 -1.09 2.44
C ARG A 35 26.54 -2.53 2.06
N GLU A 36 27.58 -3.36 2.01
CA GLU A 36 27.47 -4.81 1.88
C GLU A 36 27.05 -5.43 3.23
N ILE A 37 25.81 -5.18 3.64
CA ILE A 37 25.24 -5.74 4.87
C ILE A 37 24.02 -6.62 4.55
N ALA A 38 23.70 -7.51 5.50
CA ALA A 38 22.53 -8.36 5.38
C ALA A 38 21.24 -7.52 5.44
N TYR A 39 20.19 -8.00 4.76
CA TYR A 39 18.88 -7.32 4.71
C TYR A 39 18.29 -7.04 6.10
N GLU A 40 18.47 -7.94 7.07
CA GLU A 40 17.99 -7.73 8.45
C GLU A 40 18.75 -6.64 9.19
N GLU A 41 20.04 -6.48 8.92
CA GLU A 41 20.84 -5.39 9.48
C GLU A 41 20.43 -4.04 8.84
N ALA A 42 20.23 -4.03 7.52
CA ALA A 42 19.73 -2.84 6.82
C ALA A 42 18.35 -2.40 7.32
N LYS A 43 17.47 -3.34 7.68
CA LYS A 43 16.17 -3.05 8.31
C LYS A 43 16.32 -2.37 9.66
N LEU A 44 17.18 -2.88 10.54
CA LEU A 44 17.41 -2.27 11.85
C LEU A 44 17.93 -0.83 11.70
N LEU A 45 18.85 -0.61 10.77
CA LEU A 45 19.33 0.73 10.48
C LEU A 45 18.23 1.63 9.90
N ALA A 46 17.38 1.12 9.00
CA ALA A 46 16.27 1.87 8.44
C ALA A 46 15.20 2.23 9.49
N GLU A 47 14.98 1.39 10.51
CA GLU A 47 14.11 1.70 11.65
C GLU A 47 14.65 2.90 12.44
N ASP A 48 15.95 2.90 12.75
CA ASP A 48 16.60 4.00 13.47
C ASP A 48 16.64 5.28 12.60
N ALA A 49 16.88 5.17 11.29
CA ALA A 49 16.84 6.28 10.35
C ALA A 49 15.42 6.88 10.21
N LEU A 50 14.38 6.06 10.13
CA LEU A 50 12.99 6.53 10.16
C LEU A 50 12.64 7.22 11.47
N PHE A 51 13.14 6.70 12.59
CA PHE A 51 12.94 7.32 13.89
C PHE A 51 13.54 8.74 13.90
N TYR A 52 14.78 8.89 13.44
CA TYR A 52 15.42 10.18 13.25
C TYR A 52 14.64 11.12 12.31
N LEU A 53 14.22 10.63 11.13
CA LEU A 53 13.43 11.41 10.17
C LEU A 53 12.10 11.91 10.76
N ASN A 54 11.44 11.10 11.58
CA ASN A 54 10.17 11.49 12.21
C ASN A 54 10.36 12.49 13.36
N GLN A 55 11.52 12.52 14.02
CA GLN A 55 11.79 13.49 15.10
C GLN A 55 12.25 14.85 14.58
N SER A 56 13.12 14.88 13.57
CA SER A 56 13.81 16.12 13.15
C SER A 56 13.86 16.39 11.66
N GLY A 57 13.60 15.39 10.81
CA GLY A 57 13.77 15.53 9.36
C GLY A 57 12.49 15.99 8.64
N LEU A 58 11.35 15.39 8.96
CA LEU A 58 10.09 15.60 8.25
C LEU A 58 9.18 16.56 9.03
N LYS A 59 8.94 17.77 8.49
CA LYS A 59 7.95 18.71 9.05
C LYS A 59 6.51 18.16 9.00
N ARG A 60 6.27 17.19 8.11
CA ARG A 60 5.01 16.51 7.82
C ARG A 60 5.34 15.12 7.26
N GLY A 61 4.70 14.06 7.71
CA GLY A 61 4.89 12.70 7.17
C GLY A 61 4.47 12.59 5.69
N LEU A 62 4.87 11.51 5.01
CA LEU A 62 4.61 11.37 3.56
C LEU A 62 3.12 11.30 3.22
N GLY A 63 2.36 10.46 3.93
CA GLY A 63 0.89 10.38 3.79
C GLY A 63 0.11 11.34 4.68
N GLU A 64 0.79 12.25 5.38
CA GLU A 64 0.13 13.22 6.25
C GLU A 64 -0.48 14.35 5.44
N ILE A 65 -1.72 14.72 5.76
CA ILE A 65 -2.40 15.89 5.22
C ILE A 65 -3.01 16.77 6.29
N THR A 66 -3.30 18.01 5.93
CA THR A 66 -4.12 18.90 6.75
C THR A 66 -5.52 19.01 6.15
N ILE A 67 -6.54 18.90 7.00
CA ILE A 67 -7.96 18.97 6.62
C ILE A 67 -8.74 19.79 7.67
N PRO A 68 -9.74 20.59 7.28
CA PRO A 68 -10.65 21.22 8.24
C PRO A 68 -11.55 20.17 8.92
N ALA A 69 -11.40 20.02 10.23
CA ALA A 69 -12.24 19.20 11.09
C ALA A 69 -13.10 20.08 12.02
N ILE A 70 -14.11 19.49 12.65
CA ILE A 70 -15.02 20.18 13.56
C ILE A 70 -14.30 20.41 14.88
N SER A 71 -14.13 21.67 15.28
CA SER A 71 -13.39 22.03 16.50
C SER A 71 -14.12 21.55 17.76
N GLY A 72 -13.36 20.95 18.69
CA GLY A 72 -13.81 20.52 20.00
C GLY A 72 -14.28 19.07 20.06
N ARG A 73 -13.74 18.29 21.00
CA ARG A 73 -14.16 16.88 21.25
C ARG A 73 -15.62 16.72 21.66
N LYS A 74 -16.25 17.78 22.17
CA LYS A 74 -17.66 17.79 22.61
C LYS A 74 -18.63 18.26 21.52
N SER A 75 -18.15 18.62 20.33
CA SER A 75 -18.92 19.19 19.23
C SER A 75 -19.69 18.13 18.43
N HIS A 76 -20.56 17.38 19.13
CA HIS A 76 -21.28 16.24 18.55
C HIS A 76 -22.60 16.61 17.86
N LYS A 77 -23.12 17.82 18.10
CA LYS A 77 -24.39 18.26 17.50
C LYS A 77 -24.17 18.51 16.01
N ARG A 78 -25.05 17.93 15.18
CA ARG A 78 -25.06 18.23 13.75
C ARG A 78 -25.60 19.65 13.57
N GLN A 79 -24.78 20.53 13.01
CA GLN A 79 -25.12 21.92 12.70
C GLN A 79 -24.82 22.18 11.22
N SER A 80 -25.38 23.25 10.66
CA SER A 80 -24.96 23.72 9.34
C SER A 80 -23.48 24.09 9.36
N GLU A 81 -22.72 23.78 8.31
CA GLU A 81 -21.27 24.07 8.23
C GLU A 81 -20.93 25.53 8.54
N ARG A 82 -21.81 26.48 8.18
CA ARG A 82 -21.67 27.92 8.49
C ARG A 82 -21.61 28.24 9.99
N ASN A 83 -22.18 27.39 10.84
CA ASN A 83 -22.30 27.62 12.29
C ASN A 83 -21.41 26.68 13.11
N GLN A 84 -20.56 25.89 12.43
CA GLN A 84 -19.72 24.89 13.08
C GLN A 84 -18.25 25.31 12.98
N PRO A 85 -17.60 25.68 14.10
CA PRO A 85 -16.22 26.14 14.06
C PRO A 85 -15.32 25.02 13.53
N LEU A 86 -14.46 25.36 12.57
CA LEU A 86 -13.53 24.43 11.95
C LEU A 86 -12.11 24.69 12.47
N LYS A 87 -11.38 23.61 12.71
CA LYS A 87 -9.96 23.61 13.07
C LYS A 87 -9.21 22.76 12.06
N MET A 88 -8.08 23.28 11.58
CA MET A 88 -7.17 22.50 10.75
C MET A 88 -6.49 21.43 11.61
N VAL A 89 -6.63 20.17 11.22
CA VAL A 89 -5.98 19.04 11.88
C VAL A 89 -5.12 18.28 10.90
N ARG A 90 -4.02 17.72 11.40
CA ARG A 90 -3.12 16.88 10.63
C ARG A 90 -3.47 15.41 10.79
N VAL A 91 -3.65 14.70 9.69
CA VAL A 91 -4.03 13.29 9.70
C VAL A 91 -3.17 12.51 8.71
N ASN A 92 -2.74 11.31 9.11
CA ASN A 92 -1.93 10.42 8.31
C ASN A 92 -2.81 9.45 7.51
N LEU A 93 -3.11 9.81 6.26
CA LEU A 93 -3.94 9.02 5.37
C LEU A 93 -3.23 7.77 4.85
N ILE A 94 -1.90 7.80 4.74
CA ILE A 94 -1.14 6.69 4.16
C ILE A 94 0.13 6.48 4.96
N SER A 95 0.20 5.36 5.66
CA SER A 95 1.36 4.99 6.45
C SER A 95 1.96 3.69 5.91
N ASP A 96 3.27 3.54 6.06
CA ASP A 96 4.00 2.31 5.78
C ASP A 96 3.39 1.10 6.54
N GLU A 97 2.84 1.35 7.72
CA GLU A 97 2.16 0.35 8.54
C GLU A 97 0.89 -0.24 7.87
N ASP A 98 0.26 0.52 6.98
CA ASP A 98 -0.92 0.06 6.25
C ASP A 98 -0.55 -1.08 5.29
N ALA A 99 0.65 -1.04 4.70
CA ALA A 99 1.15 -2.09 3.81
C ALA A 99 1.41 -3.40 4.58
N SER A 100 1.98 -3.30 5.78
CA SER A 100 2.19 -4.44 6.68
C SER A 100 0.86 -5.06 7.12
N CYS A 101 -0.10 -4.23 7.53
CA CYS A 101 -1.45 -4.70 7.88
C CYS A 101 -2.17 -5.32 6.68
N PHE A 102 -1.98 -4.77 5.47
CA PHE A 102 -2.53 -5.32 4.24
C PHE A 102 -1.96 -6.72 3.97
N ARG A 103 -0.64 -6.88 4.08
CA ARG A 103 0.02 -8.17 3.86
C ARG A 103 -0.47 -9.25 4.82
N GLU A 104 -0.69 -8.89 6.08
CA GLU A 104 -1.01 -9.87 7.13
C GLU A 104 -2.51 -10.18 7.21
N PHE A 105 -3.35 -9.15 7.21
CA PHE A 105 -4.78 -9.26 7.48
C PHE A 105 -5.67 -8.87 6.29
N GLY A 106 -5.07 -8.49 5.16
CA GLY A 106 -5.76 -8.12 3.94
C GLY A 106 -6.21 -6.65 3.87
N MET A 107 -6.59 -6.22 2.68
CA MET A 107 -6.89 -4.81 2.37
C MET A 107 -8.00 -4.24 3.26
N LYS A 108 -9.02 -5.05 3.55
CA LYS A 108 -10.13 -4.62 4.41
C LYS A 108 -9.62 -4.20 5.79
N ALA A 109 -8.70 -4.97 6.38
CA ALA A 109 -8.15 -4.71 7.70
C ALA A 109 -7.25 -3.47 7.71
N ALA A 110 -6.33 -3.36 6.74
CA ALA A 110 -5.47 -2.18 6.58
C ALA A 110 -6.28 -0.88 6.52
N LEU A 111 -7.35 -0.87 5.73
CA LEU A 111 -8.19 0.31 5.56
C LEU A 111 -9.03 0.64 6.78
N THR A 112 -9.49 -0.37 7.52
CA THR A 112 -10.16 -0.13 8.81
C THR A 112 -9.18 0.45 9.84
N GLY A 113 -7.94 -0.05 9.87
CA GLY A 113 -6.88 0.48 10.73
C GLY A 113 -6.51 1.94 10.39
N ARG A 114 -6.37 2.24 9.09
CA ARG A 114 -6.17 3.60 8.55
C ARG A 114 -7.32 4.54 8.90
N LEU A 115 -8.57 4.10 8.69
CA LEU A 115 -9.76 4.87 9.05
C LEU A 115 -9.79 5.19 10.54
N ALA A 116 -9.53 4.20 11.39
CA ALA A 116 -9.49 4.39 12.83
C ALA A 116 -8.37 5.35 13.26
N ARG A 117 -7.17 5.24 12.66
CA ARG A 117 -6.06 6.15 12.89
C ARG A 117 -6.43 7.61 12.61
N VAL A 118 -7.05 7.88 11.46
CA VAL A 118 -7.45 9.24 11.05
C VAL A 118 -8.45 9.85 12.04
N ILE A 119 -9.38 9.04 12.58
CA ILE A 119 -10.33 9.49 13.59
C ILE A 119 -9.63 9.77 14.93
N GLU A 120 -8.70 8.92 15.34
CA GLU A 120 -7.89 9.10 16.55
C GLU A 120 -7.03 10.37 16.47
N GLU A 121 -6.32 10.58 15.36
CA GLU A 121 -5.45 11.74 15.16
C GLU A 121 -6.23 13.07 15.19
N ALA A 122 -7.42 13.10 14.59
CA ALA A 122 -8.31 14.25 14.69
C ALA A 122 -8.79 14.47 16.13
N TYR A 123 -9.14 13.39 16.84
CA TYR A 123 -9.58 13.45 18.24
C TYR A 123 -8.49 13.99 19.17
N PHE A 124 -7.26 13.49 19.02
CA PHE A 124 -6.10 13.94 19.81
C PHE A 124 -5.82 15.43 19.61
N GLN A 125 -6.11 15.98 18.42
CA GLN A 125 -6.01 17.42 18.12
C GLN A 125 -7.24 18.24 18.54
N ASP A 126 -8.07 17.72 19.44
CA ASP A 126 -9.31 18.36 19.89
C ASP A 126 -10.27 18.71 18.74
N ALA A 127 -10.49 17.75 17.85
CA ALA A 127 -11.46 17.89 16.75
C ALA A 127 -12.22 16.59 16.47
N LEU A 128 -13.32 16.70 15.74
CA LEU A 128 -14.11 15.56 15.27
C LEU A 128 -14.26 15.59 13.76
N LEU A 129 -14.33 14.41 13.15
CA LEU A 129 -14.73 14.24 11.76
C LEU A 129 -16.20 13.83 11.70
N ASP A 130 -16.93 14.33 10.70
CA ASP A 130 -18.26 13.86 10.37
C ASP A 130 -18.19 12.86 9.21
N LEU A 131 -19.33 12.23 8.90
CA LEU A 131 -19.38 11.24 7.82
C LEU A 131 -19.06 11.85 6.45
N ARG A 132 -19.40 13.12 6.21
CA ARG A 132 -19.08 13.79 4.94
C ARG A 132 -17.56 13.89 4.76
N ARG A 133 -16.82 14.35 5.77
CA ARG A 133 -15.34 14.37 5.76
C ARG A 133 -14.74 12.98 5.63
N LEU A 134 -15.31 11.98 6.29
CA LEU A 134 -14.82 10.61 6.13
C LEU A 134 -15.09 10.04 4.74
N CYS A 135 -16.22 10.34 4.10
CA CYS A 135 -16.50 9.98 2.70
C CYS A 135 -15.62 10.76 1.70
N LEU A 136 -15.14 11.95 2.09
CA LEU A 136 -14.17 12.71 1.33
C LEU A 136 -12.79 12.07 1.42
N LEU A 137 -12.34 11.74 2.63
CA LEU A 137 -11.02 11.13 2.85
C LEU A 137 -10.95 9.72 2.26
N PHE A 138 -12.04 8.95 2.37
CA PHE A 138 -12.12 7.57 1.90
C PHE A 138 -13.22 7.44 0.86
N THR A 139 -12.95 6.80 -0.28
CA THR A 139 -13.96 6.56 -1.33
C THR A 139 -14.93 5.44 -0.95
N PHE A 140 -15.64 5.64 0.17
CA PHE A 140 -16.64 4.74 0.75
C PHE A 140 -17.96 5.45 0.95
N THR A 141 -19.04 4.66 1.01
CA THR A 141 -20.34 5.16 1.47
C THR A 141 -20.36 5.32 2.98
N ALA A 142 -21.25 6.18 3.48
CA ALA A 142 -21.47 6.34 4.92
C ALA A 142 -21.94 5.04 5.59
N LYS A 143 -22.59 4.14 4.85
CA LYS A 143 -22.91 2.78 5.33
C LYS A 143 -21.65 1.94 5.50
N ALA A 144 -20.80 1.87 4.48
CA ALA A 144 -19.57 1.10 4.51
C ALA A 144 -18.59 1.60 5.61
N LEU A 145 -18.51 2.91 5.84
CA LEU A 145 -17.72 3.49 6.92
C LEU A 145 -18.20 3.00 8.30
N ARG A 146 -19.51 3.03 8.56
CA ARG A 146 -20.08 2.55 9.83
C ARG A 146 -19.87 1.05 10.02
N GLU A 147 -20.05 0.25 8.97
CA GLU A 147 -19.83 -1.20 9.03
C GLU A 147 -18.37 -1.56 9.35
N ARG A 148 -17.41 -0.77 8.85
CA ARG A 148 -15.99 -0.95 9.15
C ARG A 148 -15.63 -0.60 10.59
N LEU A 149 -16.25 0.43 11.15
CA LEU A 149 -16.00 0.88 12.52
C LEU A 149 -16.77 0.08 13.59
N ALA A 150 -17.88 -0.57 13.21
CA ALA A 150 -18.72 -1.31 14.15
C ALA A 150 -17.98 -2.36 15.01
N PRO A 151 -17.01 -3.16 14.50
CA PRO A 151 -16.24 -4.09 15.33
C PRO A 151 -15.37 -3.39 16.38
N LEU A 152 -14.86 -2.19 16.08
CA LEU A 152 -14.05 -1.40 17.01
C LEU A 152 -14.94 -0.74 18.08
N TRP A 153 -16.08 -0.16 17.68
CA TRP A 153 -17.04 0.41 18.63
C TRP A 153 -17.62 -0.63 19.59
N ARG A 154 -17.85 -1.88 19.13
CA ARG A 154 -18.28 -2.98 20.03
C ARG A 154 -17.27 -3.32 21.10
N GLN A 155 -15.99 -3.03 20.87
CA GLN A 155 -14.91 -3.21 21.84
C GLN A 155 -14.68 -1.96 22.70
N GLY A 156 -15.51 -0.92 22.57
CA GLY A 156 -15.37 0.32 23.34
C GLY A 156 -14.28 1.27 22.82
N ALA A 157 -13.79 1.07 21.58
CA ALA A 157 -12.75 1.92 21.01
C ALA A 157 -13.22 3.37 20.83
N LEU A 158 -12.43 4.32 21.35
CA LEU A 158 -12.68 5.75 21.31
C LEU A 158 -12.49 6.33 19.91
N LEU A 159 -13.52 6.15 19.07
CA LEU A 159 -13.56 6.58 17.68
C LEU A 159 -14.83 7.42 17.43
N PRO A 160 -14.94 8.61 18.04
CA PRO A 160 -16.13 9.44 17.93
C PRO A 160 -16.24 10.07 16.54
N ILE A 161 -17.47 10.16 16.05
CA ILE A 161 -17.83 10.86 14.81
C ILE A 161 -18.87 11.93 15.16
N CYS A 162 -18.77 13.11 14.58
CA CYS A 162 -19.79 14.15 14.74
C CYS A 162 -21.16 13.65 14.24
N GLY A 163 -22.23 13.98 14.98
CA GLY A 163 -23.58 13.49 14.71
C GLY A 163 -23.89 12.10 15.29
N MET A 164 -22.96 11.51 16.06
CA MET A 164 -23.20 10.23 16.75
C MET A 164 -24.19 10.39 17.92
N PRO A 165 -25.20 9.50 18.05
CA PRO A 165 -26.16 9.53 19.17
C PRO A 165 -25.48 9.44 20.54
N LYS A 166 -26.02 10.12 21.56
CA LYS A 166 -25.46 10.15 22.92
C LYS A 166 -25.16 8.76 23.49
N LYS A 167 -26.11 7.84 23.40
CA LYS A 167 -25.96 6.44 23.84
C LYS A 167 -24.75 5.74 23.22
N LYS A 168 -24.46 5.99 21.93
CA LYS A 168 -23.28 5.40 21.27
C LYS A 168 -21.98 6.08 21.66
N ARG A 169 -22.02 7.37 22.00
CA ARG A 169 -20.83 8.11 22.48
C ARG A 169 -20.42 7.64 23.87
N GLU A 170 -21.39 7.37 24.73
CA GLU A 170 -21.15 6.87 26.09
C GLU A 170 -20.56 5.45 26.12
N SER A 171 -20.74 4.65 25.05
CA SER A 171 -20.09 3.34 24.94
C SER A 171 -18.65 3.40 24.41
N LEU A 172 -18.12 4.59 24.09
CA LEU A 172 -16.74 4.76 23.64
C LEU A 172 -15.86 5.08 24.85
N GLU A 173 -15.00 4.16 25.25
CA GLU A 173 -14.32 4.24 26.54
C GLU A 173 -12.84 4.62 26.41
N LYS A 174 -12.11 3.95 25.49
CA LYS A 174 -10.63 3.99 25.51
C LYS A 174 -10.03 4.03 24.11
N PRO A 175 -8.90 4.74 23.91
CA PRO A 175 -8.12 4.64 22.68
C PRO A 175 -7.76 3.19 22.36
N ARG A 176 -7.64 2.83 21.07
CA ARG A 176 -7.34 1.45 20.67
C ARG A 176 -6.04 0.93 21.26
N GLY A 177 -5.02 1.78 21.40
CA GLY A 177 -3.74 1.41 22.00
C GLY A 177 -3.85 1.02 23.48
N VAL A 178 -4.79 1.62 24.23
CA VAL A 178 -5.06 1.22 25.62
C VAL A 178 -5.75 -0.14 25.65
N ILE A 179 -6.77 -0.35 24.82
CA ILE A 179 -7.46 -1.65 24.70
C ILE A 179 -6.47 -2.76 24.33
N ALA A 180 -5.57 -2.48 23.39
CA ALA A 180 -4.53 -3.43 22.99
C ALA A 180 -3.65 -3.85 24.17
N MET A 181 -3.16 -2.89 24.96
CA MET A 181 -2.30 -3.19 26.12
C MET A 181 -3.08 -3.87 27.25
N GLU A 182 -4.33 -3.50 27.48
CA GLU A 182 -5.19 -4.17 28.47
C GLU A 182 -5.39 -5.66 28.15
N ARG A 183 -5.67 -5.98 26.89
CA ARG A 183 -5.79 -7.36 26.40
C ARG A 183 -4.47 -8.09 26.50
N TYR A 184 -3.37 -7.47 26.07
CA TYR A 184 -2.07 -8.11 26.08
C TYR A 184 -1.56 -8.42 27.48
N VAL A 185 -1.68 -7.47 28.41
CA VAL A 185 -1.37 -7.68 29.84
C VAL A 185 -2.26 -8.78 30.44
N SER A 186 -3.51 -8.89 29.98
CA SER A 186 -4.43 -9.94 30.42
C SER A 186 -4.12 -11.33 29.85
N GLY A 187 -3.22 -11.43 28.86
CA GLY A 187 -2.75 -12.69 28.28
C GLY A 187 -3.34 -13.08 26.94
N ASP A 188 -4.07 -12.17 26.29
CA ASP A 188 -4.49 -12.37 24.91
C ASP A 188 -3.28 -12.45 23.97
N ASP A 189 -3.39 -13.29 22.94
CA ASP A 189 -2.37 -13.43 21.90
C ASP A 189 -2.20 -12.12 21.08
N PRO A 190 -0.96 -11.62 20.89
CA PRO A 190 -0.70 -10.42 20.11
C PRO A 190 -1.27 -10.45 18.69
N SER A 191 -1.25 -11.60 18.01
CA SER A 191 -1.77 -11.70 16.64
C SER A 191 -3.29 -11.52 16.62
N ALA A 192 -4.00 -12.14 17.57
CA ALA A 192 -5.43 -11.96 17.76
C ALA A 192 -5.79 -10.50 18.07
N ILE A 193 -5.09 -9.86 19.01
CA ILE A 193 -5.33 -8.44 19.36
C ILE A 193 -5.15 -7.54 18.13
N ARG A 194 -4.05 -7.72 17.39
CA ARG A 194 -3.75 -6.91 16.21
C ARG A 194 -4.77 -7.10 15.10
N LYS A 195 -5.23 -8.33 14.88
CA LYS A 195 -6.30 -8.62 13.92
C LYS A 195 -7.62 -7.95 14.31
N ASP A 196 -8.00 -8.01 15.58
CA ASP A 196 -9.29 -7.49 16.08
C ASP A 196 -9.32 -5.96 16.16
N LEU A 197 -8.18 -5.33 16.43
CA LEU A 197 -8.03 -3.87 16.55
C LEU A 197 -7.47 -3.21 15.29
N PHE A 198 -7.22 -4.00 14.24
CA PHE A 198 -6.68 -3.57 12.95
C PHE A 198 -5.35 -2.81 13.11
N LEU A 199 -4.44 -3.40 13.87
CA LEU A 199 -3.11 -2.84 14.15
C LEU A 199 -2.05 -3.60 13.35
N SER A 200 -1.09 -2.85 12.79
CA SER A 200 0.14 -3.47 12.28
C SER A 200 0.98 -3.99 13.44
N GLU A 201 1.92 -4.89 13.14
CA GLU A 201 2.92 -5.33 14.11
C GLU A 201 3.74 -4.15 14.66
N GLY A 202 4.20 -3.25 13.78
CA GLY A 202 4.97 -2.06 14.16
C GLY A 202 4.20 -1.17 15.14
N ARG A 203 2.92 -0.90 14.88
CA ARG A 203 2.08 -0.08 15.77
C ARG A 203 1.88 -0.72 17.14
N PHE A 204 1.65 -2.04 17.17
CA PHE A 204 1.51 -2.76 18.42
C PHE A 204 2.80 -2.75 19.24
N ARG A 205 3.96 -2.96 18.59
CA ARG A 205 5.28 -2.85 19.22
C ARG A 205 5.54 -1.45 19.76
N ARG A 206 5.17 -0.40 19.01
CA ARG A 206 5.26 1.00 19.45
C ARG A 206 4.43 1.25 20.71
N TYR A 207 3.17 0.79 20.75
CA TYR A 207 2.34 0.88 21.95
C TYR A 207 2.94 0.13 23.13
N TRP A 208 3.49 -1.07 22.91
CA TRP A 208 4.14 -1.83 23.98
C TRP A 208 5.39 -1.11 24.51
N ARG A 209 6.24 -0.56 23.62
CA ARG A 209 7.40 0.23 24.01
C ARG A 209 7.01 1.45 24.84
N ALA A 210 6.03 2.22 24.39
CA ALA A 210 5.57 3.40 25.12
C ALA A 210 4.95 3.02 26.48
N PHE A 211 4.15 1.95 26.54
CA PHE A 211 3.61 1.42 27.79
C PHE A 211 4.72 1.02 28.78
N ARG A 212 5.81 0.38 28.32
CA ARG A 212 6.98 0.05 29.15
C ARG A 212 7.61 1.32 29.74
N MET A 213 7.82 2.34 28.91
CA MET A 213 8.41 3.60 29.35
C MET A 213 7.54 4.28 30.42
N VAL A 214 6.21 4.25 30.25
CA VAL A 214 5.27 4.74 31.29
C VAL A 214 5.37 3.91 32.56
N ALA A 215 5.40 2.58 32.47
CA ALA A 215 5.46 1.69 33.62
C ALA A 215 6.79 1.76 34.40
N SER A 216 7.89 2.08 33.72
CA SER A 216 9.23 2.25 34.31
C SER A 216 9.48 3.67 34.84
N SER A 217 8.62 4.63 34.52
CA SER A 217 8.78 6.02 34.98
C SER A 217 8.39 6.18 36.45
N SER A 218 9.11 7.06 37.15
CA SER A 218 8.74 7.52 38.49
C SER A 218 7.71 8.66 38.47
N SER A 219 7.46 9.27 37.31
CA SER A 219 6.51 10.36 37.14
C SER A 219 5.10 9.85 36.86
N ASN A 220 4.10 10.46 37.48
CA ASN A 220 2.68 10.28 37.14
C ASN A 220 2.12 11.44 36.29
N ASP A 221 2.97 12.39 35.89
CA ASP A 221 2.58 13.53 35.04
C ASP A 221 2.41 13.06 33.58
N VAL A 222 1.16 13.16 33.10
CA VAL A 222 0.77 12.69 31.76
C VAL A 222 1.46 13.49 30.65
N GLU A 223 1.66 14.80 30.80
CA GLU A 223 2.25 15.63 29.76
C GLU A 223 3.74 15.31 29.61
N LYS A 224 4.46 15.24 30.72
CA LYS A 224 5.88 14.83 30.72
C LYS A 224 6.07 13.43 30.14
N LEU A 225 5.18 12.49 30.47
CA LEU A 225 5.20 11.14 29.91
C LEU A 225 4.82 11.12 28.42
N SER A 226 3.93 12.00 27.97
CA SER A 226 3.56 12.18 26.56
C SER A 226 4.74 12.66 25.74
N GLU A 227 5.46 13.68 26.22
CA GLU A 227 6.70 14.16 25.59
C GLU A 227 7.76 13.06 25.53
N MET A 228 7.99 12.36 26.64
CA MET A 228 8.99 11.28 26.71
C MET A 228 8.68 10.11 25.76
N THR A 229 7.41 9.72 25.64
CA THR A 229 7.01 8.58 24.80
C THR A 229 6.75 8.96 23.34
N GLY A 230 6.52 10.24 23.04
CA GLY A 230 6.05 10.71 21.74
C GLY A 230 4.63 10.22 21.42
N GLU A 231 3.83 9.89 22.43
CA GLU A 231 2.45 9.40 22.29
C GLU A 231 1.45 10.39 22.87
N PRO A 232 0.25 10.53 22.28
CA PRO A 232 -0.80 11.42 22.77
C PRO A 232 -1.13 11.25 24.26
N PRO A 233 -1.42 12.35 24.99
CA PRO A 233 -1.78 12.32 26.41
C PRO A 233 -2.90 11.33 26.74
N GLU A 234 -3.86 11.13 25.83
CA GLU A 234 -4.98 10.20 26.03
C GLU A 234 -4.53 8.73 26.09
N LEU A 235 -3.54 8.35 25.29
CA LEU A 235 -2.95 7.01 25.32
C LEU A 235 -2.16 6.82 26.60
N VAL A 236 -1.31 7.80 26.94
CA VAL A 236 -0.48 7.80 28.13
C VAL A 236 -1.31 7.74 29.41
N ALA A 237 -2.35 8.56 29.53
CA ALA A 237 -3.27 8.53 30.67
C ALA A 237 -3.96 7.17 30.81
N GLY A 238 -4.37 6.56 29.70
CA GLY A 238 -4.98 5.23 29.71
C GLY A 238 -4.00 4.13 30.13
N TRP A 239 -2.76 4.18 29.66
CA TRP A 239 -1.68 3.26 30.06
C TRP A 239 -1.28 3.43 31.53
N LEU A 240 -1.18 4.67 32.01
CA LEU A 240 -0.94 4.96 33.42
C LEU A 240 -2.07 4.41 34.29
N SER A 241 -3.33 4.61 33.89
CA SER A 241 -4.48 4.03 34.59
C SER A 241 -4.45 2.50 34.59
N LEU A 242 -4.03 1.86 33.49
CA LEU A 242 -3.87 0.41 33.42
C LEU A 242 -2.80 -0.08 34.41
N TRP A 243 -1.64 0.58 34.44
CA TRP A 243 -0.56 0.27 35.36
C TRP A 243 -1.01 0.37 36.82
N GLN A 244 -1.68 1.46 37.19
CA GLN A 244 -2.17 1.70 38.54
C GLN A 244 -3.26 0.72 38.97
N LYS A 245 -4.17 0.33 38.05
CA LYS A 245 -5.28 -0.59 38.36
C LYS A 245 -4.87 -2.06 38.41
N ARG A 246 -3.80 -2.45 37.71
CA ARG A 246 -3.40 -3.86 37.55
C ARG A 246 -1.88 -4.04 37.62
N PRO A 247 -1.19 -3.53 38.66
CA PRO A 247 0.28 -3.50 38.70
C PRO A 247 0.89 -4.91 38.59
N ASP A 248 0.32 -5.91 39.27
CA ASP A 248 0.90 -7.27 39.29
C ASP A 248 0.83 -7.97 37.93
N LYS A 249 -0.31 -7.84 37.22
CA LYS A 249 -0.44 -8.37 35.86
C LYS A 249 0.52 -7.68 34.90
N CYS A 250 0.66 -6.36 35.02
CA CYS A 250 1.59 -5.60 34.19
C CYS A 250 3.04 -6.04 34.44
N ARG A 251 3.47 -6.11 35.71
CA ARG A 251 4.82 -6.57 36.10
C ARG A 251 5.12 -7.96 35.56
N ARG A 252 4.19 -8.90 35.71
CA ARG A 252 4.32 -10.25 35.16
C ARG A 252 4.54 -10.25 33.65
N ARG A 253 3.70 -9.54 32.90
CA ARG A 253 3.83 -9.46 31.43
C ARG A 253 5.15 -8.80 31.01
N LEU A 254 5.59 -7.76 31.72
CA LEU A 254 6.86 -7.08 31.48
C LEU A 254 8.07 -8.00 31.71
N SER A 255 8.02 -8.90 32.68
CA SER A 255 9.08 -9.88 32.93
C SER A 255 9.11 -11.04 31.92
N GLU A 256 7.97 -11.41 31.34
CA GLU A 256 7.88 -12.52 30.38
C GLU A 256 8.40 -12.15 28.97
N VAL A 257 8.49 -10.85 28.66
CA VAL A 257 8.84 -10.35 27.32
C VAL A 257 10.17 -9.59 27.42
N PRO A 258 11.30 -10.19 27.00
CA PRO A 258 12.61 -9.56 27.04
C PRO A 258 12.61 -8.18 26.36
N SER A 259 13.43 -7.26 26.86
CA SER A 259 13.62 -5.95 26.26
C SER A 259 14.13 -6.08 24.82
N TRP A 260 13.47 -5.36 23.90
CA TRP A 260 14.23 -4.62 22.90
C TRP A 260 14.69 -3.38 23.65
N GLU A 261 15.96 -3.34 24.03
CA GLU A 261 16.52 -2.17 24.70
C GLU A 261 16.58 -1.02 23.67
N PRO A 262 16.02 0.16 23.99
CA PRO A 262 16.35 1.34 23.22
C PRO A 262 17.85 1.64 23.38
N PRO A 263 18.51 2.24 22.39
CA PRO A 263 19.85 2.77 22.57
C PRO A 263 19.88 3.72 23.79
N GLN A 264 20.98 3.64 24.53
CA GLN A 264 21.32 4.48 25.68
C GLN A 264 21.04 5.97 25.41
N GLU A 265 20.51 6.66 26.41
CA GLU A 265 20.28 8.12 26.51
C GLU A 265 19.90 8.82 25.19
N MET A 266 18.61 9.12 25.02
CA MET A 266 18.20 10.09 24.01
C MET A 266 18.83 11.44 24.35
N LEU A 267 19.85 11.83 23.59
CA LEU A 267 20.42 13.16 23.65
C LEU A 267 19.38 14.21 23.22
N PRO A 268 19.48 15.46 23.70
CA PRO A 268 18.52 16.52 23.38
C PRO A 268 18.42 16.82 21.88
N ASP A 269 19.54 16.72 21.13
CA ASP A 269 19.53 16.85 19.68
C ASP A 269 19.32 15.46 19.02
N PRO A 270 18.23 15.26 18.26
CA PRO A 270 17.99 13.98 17.59
C PRO A 270 19.04 13.65 16.53
N ALA A 271 19.75 14.63 15.95
CA ALA A 271 20.87 14.37 15.05
C ALA A 271 22.06 13.77 15.79
N GLU A 272 22.43 14.32 16.95
CA GLU A 272 23.47 13.76 17.82
C GLU A 272 23.08 12.38 18.37
N SER A 273 21.83 12.21 18.81
CA SER A 273 21.33 10.91 19.27
C SER A 273 21.43 9.86 18.16
N PHE A 274 21.01 10.20 16.93
CA PHE A 274 21.10 9.28 15.81
C PHE A 274 22.56 9.02 15.39
N TYR A 275 23.43 10.02 15.42
CA TYR A 275 24.87 9.84 15.22
C TYR A 275 25.46 8.83 16.20
N HIS A 276 25.16 8.93 17.50
CA HIS A 276 25.59 7.94 18.49
C HIS A 276 25.08 6.53 18.17
N VAL A 277 23.83 6.39 17.74
CA VAL A 277 23.28 5.09 17.32
C VAL A 277 24.05 4.53 16.12
N LEU A 278 24.39 5.35 15.13
CA LEU A 278 25.17 4.93 13.96
C LEU A 278 26.55 4.41 14.36
N ILE A 279 27.27 5.10 15.26
CA ILE A 279 28.61 4.72 15.69
C ILE A 279 28.59 3.45 16.56
N HIS A 280 27.78 3.42 17.61
CA HIS A 280 27.86 2.36 18.62
C HIS A 280 27.11 1.10 18.23
N ARG A 281 25.93 1.24 17.60
CA ARG A 281 25.08 0.10 17.24
C ARG A 281 25.40 -0.43 15.85
N HIS A 282 25.46 0.46 14.86
CA HIS A 282 25.61 0.09 13.44
C HIS A 282 27.05 0.15 12.93
N ARG A 283 27.99 0.47 13.82
CA ARG A 283 29.44 0.49 13.58
C ARG A 283 29.85 1.34 12.38
N TYR A 284 29.19 2.48 12.19
CA TYR A 284 29.61 3.48 11.22
C TYR A 284 30.94 4.13 11.63
N THR A 285 31.73 4.54 10.64
CA THR A 285 32.81 5.51 10.88
C THR A 285 32.21 6.91 11.04
N PRO A 286 32.89 7.85 11.74
CA PRO A 286 32.41 9.23 11.89
C PRO A 286 31.98 9.88 10.57
N ALA A 287 32.84 9.86 9.55
CA ALA A 287 32.55 10.44 8.25
C ALA A 287 31.36 9.77 7.53
N ALA A 288 31.20 8.45 7.65
CA ALA A 288 30.08 7.74 7.05
C ALA A 288 28.75 8.08 7.77
N ALA A 289 28.79 8.25 9.09
CA ALA A 289 27.62 8.62 9.87
C ALA A 289 27.16 10.05 9.53
N GLU A 290 28.08 11.01 9.46
CA GLU A 290 27.80 12.39 9.06
C GLU A 290 27.20 12.47 7.66
N ASN A 291 27.79 11.76 6.68
CA ASN A 291 27.27 11.72 5.32
C ASN A 291 25.85 11.12 5.28
N PHE A 292 25.62 10.03 6.01
CA PHE A 292 24.29 9.40 6.03
C PHE A 292 23.23 10.31 6.64
N ILE A 293 23.56 11.05 7.71
CA ILE A 293 22.67 12.05 8.33
C ILE A 293 22.38 13.19 7.34
N MET A 294 23.38 13.68 6.61
CA MET A 294 23.22 14.72 5.60
C MET A 294 22.28 14.27 4.47
N GLU A 295 22.49 13.06 3.94
CA GLU A 295 21.64 12.49 2.89
C GLU A 295 20.19 12.29 3.36
N LEU A 296 19.99 11.81 4.59
CA LEU A 296 18.66 11.70 5.18
C LEU A 296 18.02 13.08 5.37
N SER A 297 18.80 14.09 5.75
CA SER A 297 18.32 15.48 5.86
C SER A 297 17.91 16.06 4.51
N ASP A 298 18.68 15.78 3.46
CA ASP A 298 18.38 16.19 2.08
C ASP A 298 17.14 15.49 1.54
N LEU A 299 17.02 14.18 1.80
CA LEU A 299 15.82 13.41 1.52
C LEU A 299 14.62 13.99 2.28
N ALA A 300 14.76 14.29 3.56
CA ALA A 300 13.66 14.86 4.35
C ALA A 300 13.23 16.23 3.84
N ARG A 301 14.20 17.06 3.40
CA ARG A 301 13.94 18.36 2.80
C ARG A 301 13.22 18.23 1.46
N SER A 302 13.65 17.31 0.59
CA SER A 302 12.97 17.07 -0.69
C SER A 302 11.53 16.58 -0.49
N LEU A 303 11.32 15.65 0.44
CA LEU A 303 10.01 15.11 0.80
C LEU A 303 9.12 16.11 1.56
N SER A 304 9.71 17.13 2.21
CA SER A 304 9.00 18.15 2.97
C SER A 304 8.84 19.48 2.24
N SER A 305 9.53 19.69 1.11
CA SER A 305 9.53 20.95 0.38
C SER A 305 8.12 21.34 -0.11
N SER A 306 7.69 22.56 0.24
CA SER A 306 6.45 23.26 -0.16
C SER A 306 5.23 22.40 -0.55
N ARG A 307 4.86 21.41 0.27
CA ARG A 307 3.63 20.64 0.05
C ARG A 307 2.42 21.46 0.44
N LYS A 308 1.48 21.61 -0.49
CA LYS A 308 0.16 22.19 -0.23
C LYS A 308 -0.63 21.31 0.74
N ASP A 309 -1.64 21.89 1.36
CA ASP A 309 -2.63 21.11 2.10
C ASP A 309 -3.32 20.11 1.16
N GLY A 310 -3.62 18.92 1.69
CA GLY A 310 -4.19 17.82 0.88
C GLY A 310 -3.20 17.01 0.04
N GLN A 311 -1.92 17.42 -0.07
CA GLN A 311 -0.91 16.65 -0.82
C GLN A 311 -0.25 15.54 -0.01
N VAL A 312 -0.05 14.37 -0.62
CA VAL A 312 0.75 13.27 -0.08
C VAL A 312 1.95 13.00 -0.95
N VAL A 313 3.00 12.42 -0.37
CA VAL A 313 4.12 11.86 -1.13
C VAL A 313 3.93 10.35 -1.23
N TYR A 314 4.08 9.83 -2.44
CA TYR A 314 4.04 8.39 -2.69
C TYR A 314 5.26 7.99 -3.50
N VAL A 315 5.85 6.84 -3.20
CA VAL A 315 6.97 6.30 -3.97
C VAL A 315 6.43 5.34 -5.02
N GLY A 316 6.83 5.52 -6.27
CA GLY A 316 6.44 4.64 -7.36
C GLY A 316 7.61 4.26 -8.25
N VAL A 317 7.33 3.37 -9.21
CA VAL A 317 8.35 2.93 -10.18
C VAL A 317 8.46 3.97 -11.28
N GLU A 318 9.69 4.32 -11.65
CA GLU A 318 9.95 5.24 -12.75
C GLU A 318 9.26 4.78 -14.05
N SER A 319 8.77 5.74 -14.82
CA SER A 319 7.96 5.48 -16.01
C SER A 319 8.73 4.78 -17.13
N ASP A 320 10.04 5.01 -17.20
CA ASP A 320 10.97 4.45 -18.19
C ASP A 320 11.63 3.13 -17.75
N GLU A 321 11.42 2.69 -16.50
CA GLU A 321 11.95 1.42 -16.02
C GLU A 321 11.36 0.28 -16.87
N PRO A 322 12.14 -0.68 -17.38
CA PRO A 322 11.62 -1.79 -18.18
C PRO A 322 10.80 -2.80 -17.34
N PRO A 323 9.90 -3.58 -17.97
CA PRO A 323 9.21 -4.68 -17.29
C PRO A 323 10.19 -5.81 -16.93
N GLY A 324 9.77 -6.71 -16.03
CA GLY A 324 10.49 -7.96 -15.72
C GLY A 324 11.43 -7.92 -14.51
N LYS A 325 11.88 -6.74 -14.07
CA LYS A 325 12.61 -6.62 -12.80
C LYS A 325 11.67 -6.78 -11.60
N SER A 326 12.23 -7.29 -10.50
CA SER A 326 11.52 -7.23 -9.21
C SER A 326 11.39 -5.76 -8.78
N ILE A 327 10.33 -5.42 -8.05
CA ILE A 327 10.13 -4.03 -7.58
C ILE A 327 11.29 -3.56 -6.72
N SER A 328 11.89 -4.45 -5.91
CA SER A 328 13.06 -4.13 -5.08
C SER A 328 14.31 -3.79 -5.90
N ALA A 329 14.35 -4.20 -7.17
CA ALA A 329 15.45 -3.93 -8.10
C ALA A 329 15.08 -2.90 -9.18
N SER A 330 13.89 -2.30 -9.09
CA SER A 330 13.42 -1.27 -10.00
C SER A 330 13.83 0.10 -9.47
N ARG A 331 14.06 1.08 -10.34
CA ARG A 331 14.22 2.47 -9.88
C ARG A 331 12.91 3.00 -9.32
N LEU A 332 12.99 3.57 -8.12
CA LEU A 332 11.87 4.10 -7.37
C LEU A 332 12.10 5.58 -7.13
N SER A 333 11.07 6.39 -7.39
CA SER A 333 11.12 7.84 -7.22
C SER A 333 9.89 8.33 -6.45
N PRO A 334 10.05 9.28 -5.51
CA PRO A 334 8.93 9.90 -4.81
C PRO A 334 8.19 10.88 -5.72
N VAL A 335 6.87 10.93 -5.63
CA VAL A 335 6.02 11.90 -6.32
C VAL A 335 5.03 12.53 -5.37
N VAL A 336 4.71 13.80 -5.61
CA VAL A 336 3.68 14.55 -4.87
C VAL A 336 2.34 14.33 -5.57
N ILE A 337 1.34 13.85 -4.83
CA ILE A 337 0.00 13.60 -5.34
C ILE A 337 -0.97 14.49 -4.58
N ASP A 338 -1.82 15.21 -5.32
CA ASP A 338 -2.95 15.94 -4.75
C ASP A 338 -4.02 14.94 -4.30
N TYR A 339 -3.86 14.41 -3.08
CA TYR A 339 -4.79 13.44 -2.54
C TYR A 339 -6.18 14.05 -2.37
N LEU A 340 -6.20 15.27 -1.83
CA LEU A 340 -7.40 16.05 -1.59
C LEU A 340 -7.31 17.40 -2.31
N CYS A 341 -8.30 17.70 -3.14
CA CYS A 341 -8.48 19.00 -3.77
C CYS A 341 -9.77 19.68 -3.26
N PRO A 342 -9.87 21.03 -3.29
CA PRO A 342 -11.10 21.74 -2.96
C PRO A 342 -12.32 21.25 -3.76
N GLU A 343 -12.14 20.92 -5.04
CA GLU A 343 -13.20 20.46 -5.95
C GLU A 343 -13.73 19.06 -5.57
N ASP A 344 -12.97 18.28 -4.79
CA ASP A 344 -13.43 16.97 -4.33
C ASP A 344 -14.68 17.10 -3.45
N TRP A 345 -14.88 18.23 -2.75
CA TRP A 345 -16.04 18.49 -1.89
C TRP A 345 -17.38 18.48 -2.63
N ASP A 346 -17.37 18.84 -3.91
CA ASP A 346 -18.54 18.84 -4.79
C ASP A 346 -18.87 17.43 -5.28
N LEU A 347 -17.88 16.53 -5.28
CA LEU A 347 -18.01 15.14 -5.69
C LEU A 347 -18.37 14.19 -4.53
N VAL A 348 -18.31 14.65 -3.28
CA VAL A 348 -18.64 13.82 -2.12
C VAL A 348 -20.12 13.47 -2.11
N ASN A 349 -20.42 12.19 -2.29
CA ASN A 349 -21.75 11.64 -2.11
C ASN A 349 -21.71 10.50 -1.08
N PRO A 350 -22.36 10.66 0.10
CA PRO A 350 -22.41 9.62 1.14
C PRO A 350 -22.99 8.28 0.71
N ASP A 351 -23.77 8.24 -0.37
CA ASP A 351 -24.43 7.03 -0.87
C ASP A 351 -23.69 6.39 -2.06
N SER A 352 -22.81 7.14 -2.73
CA SER A 352 -22.02 6.64 -3.87
C SER A 352 -20.67 7.32 -4.00
N PRO A 353 -19.54 6.59 -3.91
CA PRO A 353 -18.22 7.19 -4.06
C PRO A 353 -17.73 7.24 -5.52
N GLN A 354 -18.54 6.90 -6.52
CA GLN A 354 -18.06 6.62 -7.88
C GLN A 354 -17.43 7.83 -8.58
N ALA A 355 -18.07 9.01 -8.48
CA ALA A 355 -17.55 10.23 -9.10
C ALA A 355 -16.18 10.62 -8.51
N LEU A 356 -16.07 10.69 -7.18
CA LEU A 356 -14.82 10.98 -6.47
C LEU A 356 -13.74 9.92 -6.76
N LYS A 357 -14.13 8.64 -6.83
CA LYS A 357 -13.23 7.53 -7.15
C LYS A 357 -12.62 7.70 -8.54
N TRP A 358 -13.43 7.95 -9.57
CA TRP A 358 -12.95 8.15 -10.92
C TRP A 358 -12.00 9.35 -11.01
N GLU A 359 -12.41 10.48 -10.43
CA GLU A 359 -11.61 11.70 -10.49
C GLU A 359 -10.24 11.52 -9.83
N ARG A 360 -10.19 10.83 -8.68
CA ARG A 360 -8.91 10.49 -8.04
C ARG A 360 -8.07 9.50 -8.82
N ILE A 361 -8.67 8.46 -9.41
CA ILE A 361 -7.94 7.50 -10.27
C ILE A 361 -7.25 8.24 -11.42
N ARG A 362 -7.99 9.14 -12.09
CA ARG A 362 -7.49 9.99 -13.17
C ARG A 362 -6.37 10.89 -12.67
N ARG A 363 -6.63 11.69 -11.63
CA ARG A 363 -5.68 12.65 -11.05
C ARG A 363 -4.38 12.01 -10.59
N PHE A 364 -4.46 10.95 -9.77
CA PHE A 364 -3.29 10.29 -9.20
C PHE A 364 -2.41 9.68 -10.30
N SER A 365 -3.03 9.01 -11.28
CA SER A 365 -2.29 8.39 -12.40
C SER A 365 -1.59 9.45 -13.25
N THR A 366 -2.29 10.54 -13.60
CA THR A 366 -1.74 11.60 -14.46
C THR A 366 -0.63 12.38 -13.74
N GLN A 367 -0.84 12.78 -12.47
CA GLN A 367 0.15 13.56 -11.71
C GLN A 367 1.44 12.78 -11.44
N ALA A 368 1.33 11.50 -11.08
CA ALA A 368 2.50 10.66 -10.90
C ALA A 368 3.29 10.53 -12.22
N TYR A 369 2.59 10.33 -13.33
CA TYR A 369 3.23 10.16 -14.64
C TYR A 369 3.93 11.44 -15.12
N GLN A 370 3.33 12.61 -14.91
CA GLN A 370 3.94 13.90 -15.20
C GLN A 370 5.24 14.14 -14.41
N GLN A 371 5.39 13.49 -13.26
CA GLN A 371 6.60 13.52 -12.42
C GLN A 371 7.54 12.32 -12.70
N GLY A 372 7.32 11.59 -13.80
CA GLY A 372 8.20 10.48 -14.20
C GLY A 372 7.93 9.15 -13.51
N VAL A 373 6.78 8.96 -12.85
CA VAL A 373 6.41 7.72 -12.16
C VAL A 373 5.15 7.09 -12.73
N SER A 374 5.17 5.79 -12.99
CA SER A 374 3.99 5.06 -13.46
C SER A 374 3.38 4.22 -12.33
N LEU A 375 2.16 4.59 -11.90
CA LEU A 375 1.44 3.86 -10.85
C LEU A 375 0.81 2.57 -11.38
N SER A 376 0.97 1.48 -10.64
CA SER A 376 0.30 0.21 -10.93
C SER A 376 -1.10 0.15 -10.30
N LEU A 377 -1.95 -0.80 -10.73
CA LEU A 377 -3.27 -0.98 -10.13
C LEU A 377 -3.21 -1.21 -8.60
N PRO A 378 -2.27 -2.01 -8.05
CA PRO A 378 -2.07 -2.11 -6.59
C PRO A 378 -1.76 -0.77 -5.91
N ASP A 379 -1.00 0.12 -6.55
CA ASP A 379 -0.68 1.44 -5.98
C ASP A 379 -1.94 2.29 -5.88
N LEU A 380 -2.70 2.38 -6.98
CA LEU A 380 -3.97 3.12 -7.01
C LEU A 380 -4.96 2.54 -5.99
N ALA A 381 -5.10 1.21 -5.94
CA ALA A 381 -5.94 0.52 -4.99
C ALA A 381 -5.56 0.87 -3.54
N PHE A 382 -4.27 0.92 -3.23
CA PHE A 382 -3.76 1.28 -1.91
C PHE A 382 -3.95 2.75 -1.55
N LEU A 383 -3.72 3.68 -2.49
CA LEU A 383 -3.98 5.11 -2.30
C LEU A 383 -5.47 5.38 -2.01
N LEU A 384 -6.36 4.81 -2.84
CA LEU A 384 -7.81 5.02 -2.77
C LEU A 384 -8.51 4.22 -1.68
N GLY A 385 -7.91 3.12 -1.23
CA GLY A 385 -8.54 2.19 -0.31
C GLY A 385 -9.66 1.35 -0.94
N ILE A 386 -9.42 0.85 -2.14
CA ILE A 386 -10.34 -0.04 -2.86
C ILE A 386 -9.58 -1.26 -3.40
N SER A 387 -10.29 -2.25 -3.97
CA SER A 387 -9.60 -3.40 -4.61
C SER A 387 -9.01 -3.02 -5.96
N THR A 388 -8.00 -3.76 -6.41
CA THR A 388 -7.45 -3.64 -7.77
C THR A 388 -8.51 -3.91 -8.85
N ASP A 389 -9.45 -4.81 -8.57
CA ASP A 389 -10.62 -5.05 -9.42
C ASP A 389 -11.52 -3.81 -9.51
N ALA A 390 -11.79 -3.12 -8.39
CA ALA A 390 -12.59 -1.89 -8.40
C ALA A 390 -11.91 -0.72 -9.13
N VAL A 391 -10.58 -0.64 -9.10
CA VAL A 391 -9.82 0.31 -9.94
C VAL A 391 -9.99 -0.04 -11.41
N SER A 392 -9.76 -1.31 -11.76
CA SER A 392 -9.86 -1.82 -13.15
C SER A 392 -11.27 -1.63 -13.73
N ASP A 393 -12.30 -1.93 -12.95
CA ASP A 393 -13.70 -1.79 -13.36
C ASP A 393 -14.05 -0.31 -13.56
N CYS A 394 -13.64 0.58 -12.65
CA CYS A 394 -13.82 2.02 -12.81
C CYS A 394 -13.12 2.54 -14.08
N MET A 395 -11.88 2.11 -14.35
CA MET A 395 -11.21 2.46 -15.61
C MET A 395 -11.95 1.96 -16.85
N ARG A 396 -12.56 0.77 -16.79
CA ARG A 396 -13.31 0.18 -17.91
C ARG A 396 -14.62 0.91 -18.21
N GLU A 397 -15.24 1.51 -17.19
CA GLU A 397 -16.42 2.38 -17.35
C GLU A 397 -16.11 3.68 -18.11
N HIS A 398 -14.82 4.05 -18.25
CA HIS A 398 -14.36 5.25 -18.94
C HIS A 398 -13.39 4.94 -20.10
N PRO A 399 -13.82 4.18 -21.13
CA PRO A 399 -12.93 3.67 -22.18
C PRO A 399 -12.34 4.76 -23.09
N LYS A 400 -12.94 5.97 -23.08
CA LYS A 400 -12.44 7.13 -23.85
C LYS A 400 -11.20 7.77 -23.21
N VAL A 401 -10.86 7.42 -21.97
CA VAL A 401 -9.75 8.02 -21.23
C VAL A 401 -8.72 6.93 -20.92
N VAL A 402 -7.56 7.02 -21.57
CA VAL A 402 -6.43 6.12 -21.31
C VAL A 402 -5.55 6.73 -20.22
N LEU A 403 -5.41 6.03 -19.10
CA LEU A 403 -4.58 6.48 -17.98
C LEU A 403 -3.18 5.87 -18.06
N PRO A 404 -2.12 6.63 -17.74
CA PRO A 404 -0.73 6.17 -17.83
C PRO A 404 -0.35 5.28 -16.63
N THR A 405 -1.05 4.17 -16.47
CA THR A 405 -0.71 3.17 -15.44
C THR A 405 0.49 2.34 -15.89
N ARG A 406 1.26 1.83 -14.93
CA ARG A 406 2.40 0.94 -15.20
C ARG A 406 2.06 -0.23 -16.11
N GLY A 407 0.85 -0.78 -15.96
CA GLY A 407 0.33 -1.86 -16.82
C GLY A 407 0.30 -1.50 -18.31
N ILE A 408 0.01 -0.24 -18.62
CA ILE A 408 -0.16 0.30 -19.96
C ILE A 408 1.17 0.87 -20.48
N THR A 409 1.86 1.69 -19.67
CA THR A 409 3.09 2.38 -20.09
C THR A 409 4.26 1.43 -20.32
N ALA A 410 4.35 0.39 -19.51
CA ALA A 410 5.43 -0.59 -19.58
C ALA A 410 5.14 -1.77 -20.52
N ASP A 411 3.99 -1.72 -21.21
CA ASP A 411 3.40 -2.86 -21.91
C ASP A 411 3.45 -4.09 -20.97
N MET A 412 2.75 -4.03 -19.84
CA MET A 412 2.68 -5.12 -18.84
C MET A 412 1.30 -5.81 -18.86
N GLY A 413 0.63 -5.75 -20.02
CA GLY A 413 -0.63 -6.43 -20.26
C GLY A 413 -0.57 -7.94 -19.98
N PRO A 414 -1.72 -8.63 -19.91
CA PRO A 414 -1.75 -10.08 -19.83
C PRO A 414 -0.87 -10.69 -20.94
N ALA A 415 -0.20 -11.81 -20.66
CA ALA A 415 0.61 -12.50 -21.67
C ALA A 415 -0.19 -12.83 -22.96
N ILE A 416 -1.52 -12.93 -22.86
CA ILE A 416 -2.43 -13.09 -24.01
C ILE A 416 -2.51 -11.81 -24.85
N SER A 417 -2.57 -10.64 -24.23
CA SER A 417 -2.57 -9.35 -24.92
C SER A 417 -1.23 -9.09 -25.60
N HIS A 418 -0.13 -9.47 -24.96
CA HIS A 418 1.22 -9.46 -25.54
C HIS A 418 1.38 -10.40 -26.71
N ALA A 419 0.96 -11.65 -26.52
CA ALA A 419 0.94 -12.63 -27.60
C ALA A 419 0.10 -12.11 -28.78
N LYS A 420 -1.12 -11.60 -28.53
CA LYS A 420 -1.98 -11.04 -29.58
C LYS A 420 -1.27 -9.90 -30.33
N LYS A 421 -0.69 -8.94 -29.63
CA LYS A 421 0.05 -7.82 -30.24
C LYS A 421 1.23 -8.29 -31.11
N ILE A 422 2.04 -9.20 -30.59
CA ILE A 422 3.20 -9.77 -31.29
C ILE A 422 2.76 -10.55 -32.53
N ILE A 423 1.77 -11.43 -32.39
CA ILE A 423 1.24 -12.25 -33.50
C ILE A 423 0.64 -11.33 -34.57
N THR A 424 -0.15 -10.33 -34.21
CA THR A 424 -0.73 -9.38 -35.18
C THR A 424 0.35 -8.58 -35.91
N LEU A 425 1.39 -8.10 -35.22
CA LEU A 425 2.52 -7.43 -35.89
C LEU A 425 3.23 -8.38 -36.87
N TYR A 426 3.48 -9.63 -36.47
CA TYR A 426 4.09 -10.61 -37.36
C TYR A 426 3.23 -10.90 -38.59
N LEU A 427 1.91 -11.09 -38.41
CA LEU A 427 1.00 -11.33 -39.52
C LEU A 427 0.93 -10.14 -40.49
N ASN A 428 1.06 -8.91 -39.98
CA ASN A 428 1.13 -7.69 -40.78
C ASN A 428 2.48 -7.48 -41.49
N GLY A 429 3.39 -8.46 -41.45
CA GLY A 429 4.64 -8.44 -42.23
C GLY A 429 5.83 -7.75 -41.55
N TYR A 430 5.74 -7.40 -40.26
CA TYR A 430 6.89 -6.90 -39.52
C TYR A 430 7.87 -8.05 -39.20
N ASP A 431 9.17 -7.81 -39.40
CA ASP A 431 10.19 -8.78 -39.02
C ASP A 431 10.38 -8.89 -37.50
N GLU A 432 11.00 -9.98 -37.04
CA GLU A 432 11.18 -10.25 -35.61
C GLU A 432 12.01 -9.19 -34.90
N THR A 433 13.01 -8.61 -35.59
CA THR A 433 13.89 -7.55 -35.09
C THR A 433 13.08 -6.28 -34.79
N GLU A 434 12.19 -5.91 -35.71
CA GLU A 434 11.30 -4.77 -35.60
C GLU A 434 10.20 -5.01 -34.55
N ILE A 435 9.67 -6.22 -34.45
CA ILE A 435 8.74 -6.59 -33.38
C ILE A 435 9.40 -6.48 -32.01
N VAL A 436 10.62 -7.02 -31.84
CA VAL A 436 11.41 -6.89 -30.61
C VAL A 436 11.62 -5.42 -30.26
N ARG A 437 12.01 -4.59 -31.23
CA ARG A 437 12.21 -3.15 -31.03
C ARG A 437 10.92 -2.42 -30.62
N ARG A 438 9.79 -2.74 -31.26
CA ARG A 438 8.49 -2.07 -31.04
C ARG A 438 7.78 -2.52 -29.77
N THR A 439 8.04 -3.75 -29.31
CA THR A 439 7.34 -4.36 -28.17
C THR A 439 8.22 -4.51 -26.93
N GLY A 440 9.54 -4.34 -27.03
CA GLY A 440 10.48 -4.53 -25.92
C GLY A 440 10.62 -5.97 -25.43
N HIS A 441 10.10 -6.95 -26.18
CA HIS A 441 10.17 -8.38 -25.83
C HIS A 441 11.48 -9.02 -26.28
N SER A 442 11.92 -10.10 -25.62
CA SER A 442 13.05 -10.90 -26.11
C SER A 442 12.66 -11.73 -27.33
N TYR A 443 13.65 -12.06 -28.17
CA TYR A 443 13.50 -12.98 -29.31
C TYR A 443 12.84 -14.30 -28.89
N ASP A 444 13.33 -14.93 -27.82
CA ASP A 444 12.74 -16.16 -27.25
C ASP A 444 11.25 -16.01 -26.91
N SER A 445 10.83 -14.84 -26.43
CA SER A 445 9.43 -14.59 -26.09
C SER A 445 8.59 -14.48 -27.36
N VAL A 446 9.07 -13.74 -28.36
CA VAL A 446 8.43 -13.58 -29.67
C VAL A 446 8.27 -14.94 -30.35
N GLU A 447 9.35 -15.71 -30.47
CA GLU A 447 9.37 -17.03 -31.06
C GLU A 447 8.38 -17.98 -30.36
N ARG A 448 8.40 -18.01 -29.02
CA ARG A 448 7.48 -18.83 -28.23
C ARG A 448 6.00 -18.47 -28.48
N TYR A 449 5.67 -17.19 -28.66
CA TYR A 449 4.30 -16.78 -28.96
C TYR A 449 3.89 -17.23 -30.36
N LEU A 450 4.76 -17.09 -31.36
CA LEU A 450 4.54 -17.53 -32.73
C LEU A 450 4.38 -19.06 -32.83
N ILE A 451 5.24 -19.83 -32.16
CA ILE A 451 5.14 -21.31 -32.11
C ILE A 451 3.81 -21.74 -31.47
N ASN A 452 3.45 -21.15 -30.33
CA ASN A 452 2.19 -21.50 -29.66
C ASN A 452 0.97 -21.12 -30.49
N PHE A 453 1.01 -19.99 -31.19
CA PHE A 453 -0.03 -19.59 -32.13
C PHE A 453 -0.13 -20.58 -33.30
N GLY A 454 0.99 -20.89 -33.96
CA GLY A 454 1.02 -21.82 -35.08
C GLY A 454 0.56 -23.23 -34.71
N ARG A 455 0.83 -23.71 -33.50
CA ARG A 455 0.25 -24.97 -32.99
C ARG A 455 -1.26 -24.93 -32.92
N VAL A 456 -1.84 -23.82 -32.45
CA VAL A 456 -3.30 -23.65 -32.42
C VAL A 456 -3.87 -23.57 -33.83
N VAL A 457 -3.22 -22.81 -34.74
CA VAL A 457 -3.60 -22.70 -36.15
C VAL A 457 -3.63 -24.07 -36.83
N LEU A 458 -2.56 -24.86 -36.69
CA LEU A 458 -2.51 -26.21 -37.26
C LEU A 458 -3.66 -27.08 -36.75
N LEU A 459 -3.93 -27.07 -35.44
CA LEU A 459 -5.02 -27.89 -34.88
C LEU A 459 -6.41 -27.40 -35.31
N LEU A 460 -6.57 -26.09 -35.53
CA LEU A 460 -7.79 -25.51 -36.12
C LEU A 460 -7.96 -25.91 -37.59
N ASP A 461 -6.88 -25.88 -38.38
CA ASP A 461 -6.88 -26.34 -39.78
C ASP A 461 -7.29 -27.83 -39.88
N HIS A 462 -6.97 -28.64 -38.86
CA HIS A 462 -7.41 -30.05 -38.75
C HIS A 462 -8.81 -30.22 -38.13
N GLY A 463 -9.59 -29.15 -37.99
CA GLY A 463 -10.98 -29.18 -37.52
C GLY A 463 -11.16 -29.43 -36.02
N MET A 464 -10.11 -29.30 -35.20
CA MET A 464 -10.24 -29.49 -33.76
C MET A 464 -10.96 -28.32 -33.08
N ARG A 465 -11.87 -28.63 -32.15
CA ARG A 465 -12.58 -27.61 -31.35
C ARG A 465 -11.70 -27.07 -30.22
N ALA A 466 -11.87 -25.80 -29.84
CA ALA A 466 -11.09 -25.12 -28.80
C ALA A 466 -10.90 -25.91 -27.46
N PRO A 467 -11.91 -26.64 -26.92
CA PRO A 467 -11.70 -27.47 -25.73
C PRO A 467 -10.73 -28.65 -25.92
N ALA A 468 -10.66 -29.20 -27.14
CA ALA A 468 -9.74 -30.27 -27.49
C ALA A 468 -8.33 -29.71 -27.72
N ILE A 469 -8.21 -28.58 -28.43
CA ILE A 469 -6.94 -27.86 -28.63
C ILE A 469 -6.30 -27.51 -27.29
N ARG A 470 -7.08 -27.02 -26.32
CA ARG A 470 -6.62 -26.77 -24.95
C ARG A 470 -5.99 -28.01 -24.31
N ARG A 471 -6.61 -29.19 -24.47
CA ARG A 471 -6.10 -30.44 -23.88
C ARG A 471 -4.76 -30.86 -24.49
N VAL A 472 -4.62 -30.69 -25.81
CA VAL A 472 -3.40 -31.08 -26.54
C VAL A 472 -2.25 -30.10 -26.29
N THR A 473 -2.55 -28.79 -26.29
CA THR A 473 -1.51 -27.74 -26.18
C THR A 473 -1.15 -27.36 -24.75
N GLY A 474 -1.99 -27.71 -23.77
CA GLY A 474 -1.85 -27.26 -22.38
C GLY A 474 -2.17 -25.77 -22.17
N LEU A 475 -2.58 -25.05 -23.22
CA LEU A 475 -2.94 -23.63 -23.15
C LEU A 475 -4.30 -23.43 -22.47
N SER A 476 -4.51 -22.26 -21.85
CA SER A 476 -5.82 -21.93 -21.27
C SER A 476 -6.88 -21.77 -22.36
N LEU A 477 -8.14 -22.07 -22.05
CA LEU A 477 -9.24 -21.94 -23.02
C LEU A 477 -9.38 -20.49 -23.54
N LYS A 478 -9.05 -19.50 -22.69
CA LYS A 478 -9.06 -18.08 -23.07
C LYS A 478 -7.97 -17.75 -24.10
N VAL A 479 -6.78 -18.34 -23.97
CA VAL A 479 -5.69 -18.18 -24.96
C VAL A 479 -6.11 -18.78 -26.29
N VAL A 480 -6.63 -20.02 -26.28
CA VAL A 480 -7.05 -20.73 -27.49
C VAL A 480 -8.12 -19.95 -28.24
N LYS A 481 -9.15 -19.44 -27.54
CA LYS A 481 -10.19 -18.60 -28.15
C LYS A 481 -9.62 -17.31 -28.75
N SER A 482 -8.70 -16.64 -28.05
CA SER A 482 -8.07 -15.43 -28.57
C SER A 482 -7.23 -15.70 -29.83
N TYR A 483 -6.55 -16.85 -29.90
CA TYR A 483 -5.81 -17.25 -31.10
C TYR A 483 -6.73 -17.65 -32.25
N GLU A 484 -7.86 -18.30 -31.93
CA GLU A 484 -8.91 -18.62 -32.90
C GLU A 484 -9.53 -17.34 -33.50
N GLU A 485 -9.74 -16.29 -32.70
CA GLU A 485 -10.16 -14.96 -33.18
C GLU A 485 -9.13 -14.36 -34.14
N ILE A 486 -7.84 -14.31 -33.77
CA ILE A 486 -6.77 -13.80 -34.64
C ILE A 486 -6.70 -14.59 -35.95
N TYR A 487 -6.80 -15.92 -35.87
CA TYR A 487 -6.80 -16.80 -37.03
C TYR A 487 -7.93 -16.46 -38.00
N ARG A 488 -9.15 -16.25 -37.50
CA ARG A 488 -10.30 -15.84 -38.34
C ARG A 488 -10.15 -14.45 -38.92
N GLU A 489 -9.58 -13.51 -38.17
CA GLU A 489 -9.34 -12.13 -38.61
C GLU A 489 -8.32 -12.04 -39.77
N HIS A 490 -7.38 -13.00 -39.87
CA HIS A 490 -6.26 -12.96 -40.83
C HIS A 490 -6.32 -14.11 -41.87
N GLN A 491 -7.53 -14.47 -42.34
CA GLN A 491 -7.73 -15.45 -43.43
C GLN A 491 -7.65 -14.86 -44.85
N SER A 492 -7.36 -13.55 -44.99
CA SER A 492 -7.26 -12.93 -46.31
C SER A 492 -5.99 -13.32 -47.07
N GLU A 493 -6.00 -13.18 -48.40
CA GLU A 493 -4.85 -13.47 -49.26
C GLU A 493 -3.61 -12.65 -48.88
N ASP A 494 -3.79 -11.43 -48.39
CA ASP A 494 -2.71 -10.54 -47.94
C ASP A 494 -1.84 -11.15 -46.82
N HIS A 495 -2.41 -12.07 -46.01
CA HIS A 495 -1.73 -12.69 -44.88
C HIS A 495 -1.26 -14.12 -45.16
N ALA A 496 -1.50 -14.64 -46.38
CA ALA A 496 -1.26 -16.04 -46.72
C ALA A 496 0.20 -16.47 -46.53
N TRP A 497 1.15 -15.59 -46.89
CA TRP A 497 2.58 -15.87 -46.74
C TRP A 497 2.99 -15.98 -45.26
N CYS A 498 2.59 -15.01 -44.42
CA CYS A 498 2.87 -15.03 -42.98
C CYS A 498 2.24 -16.26 -42.31
N MET A 499 1.01 -16.61 -42.69
CA MET A 499 0.31 -17.78 -42.18
C MET A 499 0.98 -19.10 -42.59
N ALA A 500 1.52 -19.20 -43.80
CA ALA A 500 2.34 -20.34 -44.20
C ALA A 500 3.62 -20.44 -43.36
N GLN A 501 4.24 -19.31 -43.03
CA GLN A 501 5.43 -19.26 -42.20
C GLN A 501 5.16 -19.69 -40.75
N VAL A 502 4.07 -19.21 -40.16
CA VAL A 502 3.59 -19.63 -38.84
C VAL A 502 3.35 -21.15 -38.78
N ARG A 503 2.75 -21.73 -39.83
CA ARG A 503 2.54 -23.19 -39.93
C ARG A 503 3.86 -23.95 -39.99
N ARG A 504 4.82 -23.49 -40.80
CA ARG A 504 6.17 -24.09 -40.89
C ARG A 504 6.89 -24.04 -39.54
N LEU A 505 6.85 -22.91 -38.85
CA LEU A 505 7.43 -22.71 -37.52
C LEU A 505 6.87 -23.71 -36.50
N ALA A 506 5.57 -23.93 -36.50
CA ALA A 506 4.94 -24.88 -35.59
C ALA A 506 5.24 -26.35 -35.93
N SER A 507 5.28 -26.71 -37.22
CA SER A 507 5.65 -28.05 -37.69
C SER A 507 7.11 -28.41 -37.38
N ALA A 508 8.01 -27.42 -37.41
CA ALA A 508 9.41 -27.59 -37.03
C ALA A 508 9.62 -27.77 -35.51
N HIS A 509 8.62 -27.44 -34.70
CA HIS A 509 8.68 -27.51 -33.23
C HIS A 509 7.54 -28.38 -32.65
N PRO A 510 7.56 -29.71 -32.87
CA PRO A 510 6.56 -30.61 -32.30
C PRO A 510 6.56 -30.52 -30.76
N GLY A 511 5.37 -30.52 -30.15
CA GLY A 511 5.22 -30.39 -28.70
C GLY A 511 5.93 -31.52 -27.95
N LYS A 512 6.58 -31.20 -26.82
CA LYS A 512 7.11 -32.24 -25.92
C LYS A 512 5.94 -33.05 -25.36
N ALA A 513 5.89 -34.35 -25.64
CA ALA A 513 4.88 -35.25 -25.09
C ALA A 513 4.87 -35.15 -23.56
N GLN A 514 3.71 -34.85 -22.99
CA GLN A 514 3.52 -34.96 -21.54
C GLN A 514 3.71 -36.43 -21.16
N ARG A 515 4.79 -36.74 -20.43
CA ARG A 515 4.92 -38.02 -19.73
C ARG A 515 3.65 -38.23 -18.91
N SER A 516 2.91 -39.28 -19.23
CA SER A 516 1.75 -39.70 -18.45
C SER A 516 2.18 -39.83 -16.99
N ARG A 517 1.44 -39.17 -16.09
CA ARG A 517 1.49 -39.54 -14.67
C ARG A 517 1.01 -40.99 -14.61
N LYS A 518 1.92 -41.91 -14.33
CA LYS A 518 1.56 -43.27 -13.89
C LYS A 518 0.66 -43.12 -12.66
N GLU A 519 -0.37 -43.95 -12.66
CA GLU A 519 -1.53 -44.02 -11.77
C GLU A 519 -1.17 -44.04 -10.28
#